data_AF-A0A927PQA6-F1
#
_entry.id   AF-A0A927PQA6-F1
#
_cell.length_a   1.000
_cell.length_b   1.000
_cell.length_c   1.000
_cell.angle_alpha   90.00
_cell.angle_beta   90.00
_cell.angle_gamma   90.00
#
_symmetry.space_group_name_H-M   'P 1'
#
loop_
_entity.id
_entity.type
_entity.pdbx_description
1 polymer ?
#
loop_
_entity_poly.entity_id
_entity_poly.type
_entity_poly.pdbx_seq_one_letter_code
_entity_poly.pdbx_strand_id
1 'polypeptide(L)'
;MDARICGGNTFAVTALDLAAFDAMGYNISVDVLGKDNAYFQTTRDIATWFNSAVPEPSTWTMMIAGFGLVGGMMRRRPRSTRATVTI
;
A
#
# COMPACT_ATOMS: atom_id res chain seq x y z
N MET A 1 17.48 -15.24 -6.76
CA MET A 1 17.13 -13.92 -7.33
C MET A 1 17.38 -14.00 -8.82
N ASP A 2 16.33 -14.05 -9.66
CA ASP A 2 16.51 -14.15 -11.12
C ASP A 2 16.82 -12.79 -11.74
N ALA A 3 17.78 -12.76 -12.67
CA ALA A 3 18.38 -11.57 -13.25
C ALA A 3 17.39 -10.68 -14.03
N ARG A 4 16.24 -11.23 -14.43
CA ARG A 4 15.23 -10.50 -15.21
C ARG A 4 14.54 -9.40 -14.40
N ILE A 5 14.36 -9.57 -13.09
CA ILE A 5 13.67 -8.59 -12.23
C ILE A 5 14.61 -7.47 -11.77
N CYS A 6 15.91 -7.71 -11.60
CA CYS A 6 16.87 -6.67 -11.19
C CYS A 6 17.43 -5.83 -12.37
N GLY A 7 17.38 -6.34 -13.60
CA GLY A 7 17.89 -5.66 -14.80
C GLY A 7 16.90 -4.70 -15.48
N GLY A 8 15.71 -4.50 -14.91
CA GLY A 8 14.73 -3.59 -15.49
C GLY A 8 14.09 -4.10 -16.78
N ASN A 9 14.07 -5.41 -17.03
CA ASN A 9 13.26 -5.98 -18.10
C ASN A 9 11.83 -6.10 -17.59
N THR A 10 10.91 -5.39 -18.22
CA THR A 10 9.51 -5.37 -17.84
C THR A 10 8.70 -6.30 -18.70
N PHE A 11 7.95 -7.20 -18.05
CA PHE A 11 6.94 -7.98 -18.73
C PHE A 11 5.81 -7.03 -19.18
N ALA A 12 5.28 -7.25 -20.38
CA ALA A 12 4.18 -6.47 -20.92
C ALA A 12 2.91 -7.30 -20.89
N VAL A 13 1.85 -6.71 -20.38
CA VAL A 13 0.50 -7.26 -20.37
C VAL A 13 -0.14 -6.89 -21.71
N THR A 14 -0.58 -7.89 -22.46
CA THR A 14 -1.17 -7.73 -23.80
C THR A 14 -2.64 -8.12 -23.84
N ALA A 15 -3.36 -7.77 -24.91
CA ALA A 15 -4.73 -8.21 -25.12
C ALA A 15 -4.92 -9.74 -24.98
N LEU A 16 -3.93 -10.56 -25.38
CA LEU A 16 -3.99 -12.01 -25.22
C LEU A 16 -3.96 -12.45 -23.76
N ASP A 17 -3.15 -11.77 -22.94
CA ASP A 17 -3.07 -12.02 -21.50
C ASP A 17 -4.42 -11.72 -20.83
N LEU A 18 -5.06 -10.60 -21.20
CA LEU A 18 -6.39 -10.24 -20.69
C LEU A 18 -7.48 -11.20 -21.17
N ALA A 19 -7.43 -11.67 -22.42
CA ALA A 19 -8.33 -12.73 -22.91
C ALA A 19 -8.17 -14.02 -22.12
N ALA A 20 -6.94 -14.37 -21.72
CA ALA A 20 -6.69 -15.53 -20.89
C ALA A 20 -7.32 -15.38 -19.49
N PHE A 21 -7.22 -14.19 -18.88
CA PHE A 21 -7.89 -13.91 -17.60
C PHE A 21 -9.42 -14.02 -17.69
N ASP A 22 -10.03 -13.50 -18.76
CA ASP A 22 -11.47 -13.66 -19.02
C ASP A 22 -11.87 -15.14 -19.22
N ALA A 23 -11.08 -15.88 -20.00
CA ALA A 23 -11.28 -17.32 -20.20
C ALA A 23 -11.14 -18.15 -18.90
N MET A 24 -10.30 -17.69 -17.96
CA MET A 24 -10.18 -18.27 -16.62
C MET A 24 -11.36 -17.88 -15.69
N GLY A 25 -12.25 -16.99 -16.13
CA GLY A 25 -13.43 -16.54 -15.38
C GLY A 25 -13.20 -15.31 -14.51
N TYR A 26 -12.07 -14.60 -14.66
CA TYR A 26 -11.86 -13.32 -13.98
C TYR A 26 -12.59 -12.20 -14.72
N ASN A 27 -13.50 -11.50 -14.03
CA ASN A 27 -14.09 -10.29 -14.57
C ASN A 27 -13.13 -9.10 -14.41
N ILE A 28 -12.45 -8.78 -15.51
CA ILE A 28 -11.49 -7.67 -15.60
C ILE A 28 -12.11 -6.37 -16.15
N SER A 29 -13.43 -6.35 -16.42
CA SER A 29 -14.20 -5.17 -16.87
C SER A 29 -13.59 -4.43 -18.08
N VAL A 30 -13.01 -5.17 -19.02
CA VAL A 30 -12.52 -4.65 -20.31
C VAL A 30 -13.06 -5.50 -21.47
N ASP A 31 -13.28 -4.88 -22.62
CA ASP A 31 -13.63 -5.59 -23.86
C ASP A 31 -12.36 -5.88 -24.67
N VAL A 32 -11.97 -7.15 -24.70
CA VAL A 32 -10.76 -7.60 -25.40
C VAL A 32 -11.01 -7.82 -26.90
N LEU A 33 -12.27 -7.96 -27.33
CA LEU A 33 -12.64 -8.19 -28.73
C LEU A 33 -12.96 -6.89 -29.48
N GLY A 34 -12.98 -5.76 -28.79
CA GLY A 34 -13.11 -4.43 -29.38
C GLY A 34 -12.08 -4.20 -30.48
N LYS A 35 -12.54 -3.78 -31.66
CA LYS A 35 -11.75 -3.66 -32.90
C LYS A 35 -10.48 -2.78 -32.80
N ASP A 36 -10.42 -1.91 -31.79
CA ASP A 36 -9.30 -0.99 -31.52
C ASP A 36 -8.54 -1.32 -30.22
N ASN A 37 -8.70 -2.54 -29.68
CA ASN A 37 -7.99 -3.00 -28.50
C ASN A 37 -6.51 -3.30 -28.82
N ALA A 38 -5.65 -2.30 -28.63
CA ALA A 38 -4.19 -2.45 -28.61
C ALA A 38 -3.65 -2.43 -27.17
N TYR A 39 -4.31 -3.14 -26.23
CA TYR A 39 -3.86 -3.16 -24.84
C TYR A 39 -2.43 -3.69 -24.74
N PHE A 40 -1.52 -2.79 -24.37
CA PHE A 40 -0.10 -3.05 -24.16
C PHE A 40 0.34 -2.22 -22.96
N GLN A 41 0.36 -2.85 -21.78
CA GLN A 41 0.71 -2.18 -20.54
C GLN A 41 1.92 -2.85 -19.92
N THR A 42 2.98 -2.09 -19.68
CA THR A 42 4.19 -2.61 -19.07
C THR A 42 3.99 -2.78 -17.56
N THR A 43 4.59 -3.78 -16.92
CA THR A 43 4.56 -3.90 -15.44
C THR A 43 5.04 -2.62 -14.75
N ARG A 44 5.99 -1.89 -15.35
CA ARG A 44 6.40 -0.56 -14.89
C ARG A 44 5.28 0.46 -14.92
N ASP A 45 4.55 0.54 -16.03
CA ASP A 45 3.44 1.48 -16.18
C ASP A 45 2.38 1.17 -15.11
N ILE A 46 2.01 -0.11 -14.93
CA ILE A 46 1.08 -0.57 -13.88
C ILE A 46 1.56 -0.18 -12.48
N ALA A 47 2.87 -0.35 -12.20
CA ALA A 47 3.43 -0.01 -10.90
C ALA A 47 3.29 1.49 -10.55
N THR A 48 3.24 2.39 -11.54
CA THR A 48 3.01 3.82 -11.27
C THR A 48 1.61 4.13 -10.74
N TRP A 49 0.60 3.32 -11.08
CA TRP A 49 -0.75 3.44 -10.54
C TRP A 49 -0.83 3.02 -9.07
N PHE A 50 0.01 2.05 -8.67
CA PHE A 50 0.14 1.58 -7.29
C PHE A 50 1.17 2.37 -6.48
N ASN A 51 1.70 3.46 -7.03
CA ASN A 51 2.38 4.48 -6.23
C ASN A 51 1.40 5.29 -5.36
N SER A 52 0.31 4.64 -4.95
CA SER A 52 -0.68 5.15 -4.00
C SER A 52 0.07 5.62 -2.76
N ALA A 53 -0.33 6.78 -2.27
CA ALA A 53 0.18 7.44 -1.08
C ALA A 53 -0.03 6.58 0.17
N VAL A 54 0.69 5.46 0.27
CA VAL A 54 0.97 4.84 1.55
C VAL A 54 1.70 5.94 2.30
N PRO A 55 1.14 6.42 3.43
CA PRO A 55 1.87 7.35 4.27
C PRO A 55 3.19 6.65 4.55
N GLU A 56 4.29 7.26 4.12
CA GLU A 56 5.60 6.62 4.12
C GLU A 56 5.83 5.88 5.44
N PRO A 57 6.65 4.82 5.50
CA PRO A 57 6.97 4.17 6.78
C PRO A 57 7.36 5.17 7.89
N SER A 58 7.94 6.31 7.49
CA SER A 58 8.22 7.49 8.31
C SER A 58 6.97 8.15 8.94
N THR A 59 5.85 8.21 8.22
CA THR A 59 4.59 8.81 8.69
C THR A 59 3.96 8.00 9.82
N TRP A 60 3.89 6.68 9.68
CA TRP A 60 3.37 5.82 10.75
C TRP A 60 4.28 5.79 11.96
N THR A 61 5.60 5.77 11.74
CA THR A 61 6.57 5.88 12.84
C THR A 61 6.49 7.22 13.54
N MET A 62 6.30 8.34 12.83
CA MET A 62 6.10 9.66 13.44
C MET A 62 4.80 9.70 14.27
N MET A 63 3.70 9.14 13.76
CA MET A 63 2.44 9.06 14.50
C MET A 63 2.61 8.24 15.78
N ILE A 64 3.19 7.04 15.68
CA ILE A 64 3.45 6.17 16.82
C ILE A 64 4.39 6.86 17.82
N ALA A 65 5.45 7.51 17.34
CA ALA A 65 6.37 8.27 18.18
C ALA A 65 5.64 9.41 18.91
N GLY A 66 4.85 10.22 18.20
CA GLY A 66 4.07 11.32 18.77
C GLY A 66 3.07 10.86 19.82
N PHE A 67 2.23 9.86 19.50
CA PHE A 67 1.26 9.31 20.45
C PHE A 67 1.93 8.61 21.63
N GLY A 68 3.04 7.90 21.39
CA GLY A 68 3.85 7.27 22.44
C GLY A 68 4.44 8.28 23.41
N LEU A 69 4.91 9.43 22.92
CA LEU A 69 5.44 10.52 23.72
C LEU A 69 4.35 11.17 24.58
N VAL A 70 3.21 11.54 23.98
CA VAL A 70 2.05 12.12 24.68
C VAL A 70 1.52 11.18 25.76
N GLY A 71 1.26 9.91 25.41
CA GLY A 71 0.79 8.90 26.35
C GLY A 71 1.81 8.60 27.46
N GLY A 72 3.11 8.59 27.12
CA GLY A 72 4.20 8.41 28.08
C GLY A 72 4.25 9.53 29.13
N MET A 73 4.07 10.79 28.72
CA MET A 73 4.02 11.93 29.64
C MET A 73 2.83 11.87 30.60
N MET A 74 1.65 11.50 30.10
CA MET A 74 0.46 11.35 30.95
C MET A 74 0.63 10.26 32.02
N ARG A 75 1.33 9.16 31.70
CA ARG A 75 1.58 8.05 32.63
C ARG A 75 2.64 8.38 33.70
N ARG A 76 3.57 9.28 33.42
CA ARG A 76 4.63 9.69 34.37
C ARG A 76 4.17 10.70 35.42
N ARG A 77 3.00 11.31 35.26
CA ARG A 77 2.49 12.30 36.22
C ARG A 77 2.16 11.60 37.55
N PRO A 78 2.82 11.92 38.67
CA PRO A 78 2.51 11.32 39.96
C PRO A 78 1.07 11.66 40.33
N ARG A 79 0.27 10.64 40.68
CA ARG A 79 -1.04 10.84 41.30
C ARG A 79 -0.79 11.57 42.62
N SER A 80 -1.27 12.81 42.72
CA SER A 80 -1.32 13.51 44.01
C SER A 80 -2.30 12.75 44.90
N THR A 81 -1.78 11.86 45.74
CA THR A 81 -2.56 11.20 46.77
C THR A 81 -2.97 12.29 47.75
N ARG A 82 -4.24 12.70 47.72
CA ARG A 82 -4.81 13.57 48.74
C ARG A 82 -4.69 12.84 50.07
N ALA A 83 -3.87 13.36 50.98
CA ALA A 83 -3.86 12.90 52.36
C ALA A 83 -5.20 13.31 52.99
N THR A 84 -6.06 12.33 53.25
CA THR A 84 -7.26 12.52 54.06
C THR A 84 -6.81 12.72 55.49
N VAL A 85 -7.02 13.92 56.03
CA VAL A 85 -6.86 14.20 57.46
C VAL A 85 -8.13 13.74 58.15
N THR A 86 -8.03 12.66 58.91
CA THR A 86 -9.09 12.19 59.80
C THR A 86 -8.82 12.75 61.19
N ILE A 87 -9.82 13.46 61.74
CA ILE A 87 -9.87 13.97 63.11
C ILE A 87 -10.50 12.96 64.06
#